data_AF-Q0CTE6-F1
#
_entry.id   AF-Q0CTE6-F1
#
_cell.length_a   1.000
_cell.length_b   1.000
_cell.length_c   1.000
_cell.angle_alpha   90.00
_cell.angle_beta   90.00
_cell.angle_gamma   90.00
#
_symmetry.space_group_name_H-M   'P 1'
#
loop_
_entity.id
_entity.type
_entity.pdbx_description
1 polymer ?
#
loop_
_entity_poly.entity_id
_entity_poly.type
_entity_poly.pdbx_seq_one_letter_code
_entity_poly.pdbx_strand_id
1 'polypeptide(L)'
;MQFKSILLLAASATLAVAKYDVGNCGSSNQDGVNLGVGDSETQTACEKAGGEYCSAVYNRCVIETTKWDAFEKECEDQKAYKDKSDIEDKDQAKRDGLCVSGVSEW
;
A
#
# COMPACT_ATOMS: atom_id res chain seq x y z
N MET A 1 10.98 23.92 -51.82
CA MET A 1 11.15 22.79 -50.88
C MET A 1 10.57 23.24 -49.54
N GLN A 2 9.45 22.67 -49.10
CA GLN A 2 8.84 23.02 -47.82
C GLN A 2 9.48 22.18 -46.71
N PHE A 3 10.26 22.83 -45.84
CA PHE A 3 10.75 22.23 -44.61
C PHE A 3 9.58 22.07 -43.65
N LYS A 4 9.04 20.85 -43.57
CA LYS A 4 8.11 20.46 -42.51
C LYS A 4 8.92 20.32 -41.22
N SER A 5 8.93 21.37 -40.41
CA SER A 5 9.48 21.33 -39.06
C SER A 5 8.61 20.40 -38.21
N ILE A 6 9.10 19.18 -37.99
CA ILE A 6 8.54 18.26 -37.00
C ILE A 6 8.98 18.80 -35.64
N LEU A 7 8.09 19.50 -34.95
CA LEU A 7 8.22 19.70 -33.50
C LEU A 7 8.06 18.33 -32.84
N LEU A 8 9.18 17.70 -32.48
CA LEU A 8 9.17 16.63 -31.50
C LEU A 8 8.81 17.25 -30.14
N LEU A 9 7.56 17.08 -29.71
CA LEU A 9 7.21 17.20 -28.30
C LEU A 9 7.93 16.06 -27.57
N ALA A 10 9.10 16.38 -27.01
CA ALA A 10 9.70 15.55 -25.97
C ALA A 10 8.78 15.65 -24.74
N ALA A 11 7.77 14.79 -24.69
CA ALA A 11 7.06 14.50 -23.46
C ALA A 11 8.07 13.83 -22.54
N SER A 12 8.76 14.62 -21.72
CA SER A 12 9.52 14.14 -20.59
C SER A 12 8.54 13.49 -19.62
N ALA A 13 8.27 12.21 -19.83
CA ALA A 13 7.58 11.36 -18.88
C ALA A 13 8.49 11.25 -17.65
N THR A 14 8.33 12.18 -16.71
CA THR A 14 8.75 11.96 -15.33
C THR A 14 8.01 10.73 -14.87
N LEU A 15 8.71 9.59 -14.84
CA LEU A 15 8.26 8.37 -14.17
C LEU A 15 7.93 8.77 -12.74
N ALA A 16 6.65 8.97 -12.45
CA ALA A 16 6.20 9.22 -11.09
C ALA A 16 6.59 7.98 -10.28
N VAL A 17 7.54 8.15 -9.35
CA VAL A 17 7.91 7.08 -8.43
C VAL A 17 6.66 6.77 -7.61
N ALA A 18 6.14 5.55 -7.75
CA ALA A 18 4.98 5.12 -6.98
C ALA A 18 5.34 5.13 -5.50
N LYS A 19 4.51 5.77 -4.69
CA LYS A 19 4.64 5.79 -3.24
C LYS A 19 3.68 4.79 -2.62
N TYR A 20 4.04 4.29 -1.44
CA TYR A 20 3.30 3.25 -0.74
C TYR A 20 2.99 3.65 0.69
N ASP A 21 1.79 3.28 1.12
CA ASP A 21 1.31 3.41 2.49
C ASP A 21 1.18 2.00 3.10
N VAL A 22 1.31 1.94 4.43
CA VAL A 22 1.13 0.71 5.22
C VAL A 22 0.08 0.96 6.28
N GLY A 23 -0.94 0.10 6.35
CA GLY A 23 -2.03 0.28 7.30
C GLY A 23 -2.89 -0.96 7.52
N ASN A 24 -3.98 -0.83 8.27
CA ASN A 24 -4.93 -1.90 8.58
C ASN A 24 -6.32 -1.33 8.95
N CYS A 25 -7.36 -2.16 8.92
CA CYS A 25 -8.68 -1.80 9.41
C CYS A 25 -8.78 -2.07 10.93
N GLY A 26 -9.47 -1.20 11.68
CA GLY A 26 -10.00 -1.50 13.02
C GLY A 26 -9.13 -1.14 14.23
N SER A 27 -7.80 -1.29 14.18
CA SER A 27 -6.94 -0.91 15.31
C SER A 27 -5.72 -0.10 14.91
N SER A 28 -5.43 0.96 15.66
CA SER A 28 -4.10 1.57 15.61
C SER A 28 -3.09 0.57 16.21
N ASN A 29 -1.91 0.44 15.61
CA ASN A 29 -0.84 -0.42 16.17
C ASN A 29 -0.34 0.06 17.55
N GLN A 30 -0.85 1.20 18.05
CA GLN A 30 -0.47 1.78 19.34
C GLN A 30 -1.29 1.26 20.51
N ASP A 31 -2.46 0.66 20.26
CA ASP A 31 -3.38 0.29 21.35
C ASP A 31 -3.13 -1.09 21.94
N GLY A 32 -2.21 -1.90 21.38
CA GLY A 32 -1.75 -3.17 21.96
C GLY A 32 -2.83 -4.22 22.21
N VAL A 33 -4.06 -4.00 21.73
CA VAL A 33 -5.25 -4.77 22.11
C VAL A 33 -5.85 -5.46 20.88
N ASN A 34 -5.83 -6.80 20.94
CA ASN A 34 -6.60 -7.74 20.14
C ASN A 34 -6.29 -7.85 18.64
N LEU A 35 -5.17 -8.52 18.34
CA LEU A 35 -4.72 -9.03 17.04
C LEU A 35 -5.58 -10.19 16.47
N GLY A 36 -6.90 -10.19 16.70
CA GLY A 36 -7.75 -11.34 16.34
C GLY A 36 -9.11 -10.99 15.72
N VAL A 37 -9.42 -9.71 15.52
CA VAL A 37 -10.77 -9.28 15.08
C VAL A 37 -10.74 -8.42 13.80
N GLY A 38 -9.56 -8.08 13.25
CA GLY A 38 -9.44 -7.24 12.04
C GLY A 38 -8.87 -7.97 10.80
N ASP A 39 -8.60 -9.27 10.92
CA ASP A 39 -7.76 -10.03 9.98
C ASP A 39 -8.44 -10.24 8.63
N SER A 40 -9.70 -10.67 8.62
CA SER A 40 -10.45 -10.91 7.39
C SER A 40 -10.85 -9.61 6.69
N GLU A 41 -11.17 -8.57 7.45
CA GLU A 41 -11.58 -7.27 6.91
C GLU A 41 -10.38 -6.55 6.28
N THR A 42 -9.25 -6.49 6.98
CA THR A 42 -8.04 -5.88 6.42
C THR A 42 -7.55 -6.63 5.19
N GLN A 43 -7.58 -7.97 5.21
CA GLN A 43 -7.26 -8.77 4.04
C GLN A 43 -8.18 -8.45 2.87
N THR A 44 -9.50 -8.50 3.09
CA THR A 44 -10.51 -8.25 2.04
C THR A 44 -10.39 -6.85 1.48
N ALA A 45 -10.25 -5.85 2.34
CA ALA A 45 -10.07 -4.45 1.94
C ALA A 45 -8.79 -4.27 1.13
N CYS A 46 -7.70 -4.90 1.55
CA CYS A 46 -6.43 -4.83 0.85
C CYS A 46 -6.51 -5.48 -0.54
N GLU A 47 -7.09 -6.68 -0.64
CA GLU A 47 -7.27 -7.39 -1.91
C GLU A 47 -8.16 -6.59 -2.88
N LYS A 48 -9.29 -6.06 -2.41
CA LYS A 48 -10.21 -5.24 -3.23
C LYS A 48 -9.60 -3.92 -3.70
N ALA A 49 -8.83 -3.26 -2.83
CA ALA A 49 -8.15 -2.01 -3.17
C ALA A 49 -6.90 -2.24 -4.04
N GLY A 50 -6.52 -3.49 -4.29
CA GLY A 50 -5.36 -3.86 -5.10
C GLY A 50 -4.02 -3.62 -4.39
N GLY A 51 -4.02 -3.74 -3.06
CA GLY A 51 -2.83 -3.76 -2.22
C GLY A 51 -2.28 -5.16 -2.03
N GLU A 52 -1.20 -5.26 -1.26
CA GLU A 52 -0.56 -6.50 -0.85
C GLU A 52 -0.81 -6.74 0.64
N TYR A 53 -1.55 -7.80 0.95
CA TYR A 53 -1.84 -8.19 2.32
C TYR A 53 -0.67 -8.94 2.94
N CYS A 54 -0.32 -8.56 4.16
CA CYS A 54 0.83 -9.07 4.89
C CYS A 54 0.36 -9.64 6.23
N SER A 55 0.13 -10.95 6.21
CA SER A 55 -0.48 -11.75 7.29
C SER A 55 0.45 -11.98 8.52
N ALA A 56 1.29 -11.00 8.85
CA ALA A 56 2.19 -11.07 10.00
C ALA A 56 1.48 -10.62 11.29
N VAL A 57 2.27 -10.32 12.34
CA VAL A 57 1.82 -9.96 13.69
C VAL A 57 0.76 -8.84 13.73
N TYR A 58 0.64 -8.00 12.70
CA TYR A 58 -0.27 -6.84 12.66
C TYR A 58 -1.19 -6.79 11.44
N ASN A 59 -1.31 -7.86 10.65
CA ASN A 59 -2.22 -7.98 9.50
C ASN A 59 -2.30 -6.69 8.66
N ARG A 60 -1.19 -6.33 8.03
CA ARG A 60 -0.99 -5.04 7.36
C ARG A 60 -1.37 -5.14 5.88
N CYS A 61 -1.88 -4.06 5.32
CA CYS A 61 -1.96 -3.82 3.89
C CYS A 61 -0.85 -2.88 3.46
N VAL A 62 -0.08 -3.29 2.46
CA VAL A 62 0.84 -2.41 1.72
C VAL A 62 0.15 -1.99 0.44
N ILE A 63 -0.09 -0.70 0.25
CA ILE A 63 -0.88 -0.20 -0.87
C ILE A 63 -0.26 1.05 -1.46
N GLU A 64 -0.42 1.27 -2.76
CA GLU A 64 -0.02 2.55 -3.36
C GLU A 64 -0.78 3.69 -2.69
N THR A 65 -0.08 4.79 -2.37
CA THR A 65 -0.68 5.97 -1.71
C THR A 65 -1.89 6.51 -2.49
N THR A 66 -1.86 6.39 -3.83
CA THR A 66 -2.98 6.77 -4.73
C THR A 66 -4.23 5.90 -4.60
N LYS A 67 -4.10 4.70 -4.01
CA LYS A 67 -5.19 3.74 -3.80
C LYS A 67 -5.64 3.69 -2.33
N TRP A 68 -5.04 4.50 -1.45
CA TRP A 68 -5.40 4.53 -0.03
C TRP A 68 -6.90 4.77 0.20
N ASP A 69 -7.49 5.73 -0.51
CA ASP A 69 -8.93 6.04 -0.38
C ASP A 69 -9.84 4.85 -0.76
N ALA A 70 -9.37 3.96 -1.64
CA ALA A 70 -10.11 2.74 -1.97
C ALA A 70 -10.02 1.74 -0.82
N PHE A 71 -8.84 1.56 -0.22
CA PHE A 71 -8.67 0.73 0.97
C PHE A 71 -9.51 1.22 2.15
N GLU A 72 -9.51 2.53 2.41
CA GLU A 72 -10.28 3.13 3.51
C GLU A 72 -11.79 2.91 3.36
N LYS A 73 -12.32 2.95 2.14
CA LYS A 73 -13.74 2.65 1.87
C LYS A 73 -14.09 1.19 2.11
N GLU A 74 -13.16 0.28 1.87
CA GLU A 74 -13.39 -1.15 2.07
C GLU A 74 -13.21 -1.60 3.53
N CYS A 75 -12.71 -0.73 4.42
CA CYS A 75 -12.73 -0.98 5.86
C CYS A 75 -14.14 -0.81 6.49
N GLU A 76 -15.18 -0.48 5.71
CA GLU A 76 -16.60 -0.39 6.11
C GLU A 76 -16.84 0.28 7.47
N ASP A 77 -17.16 -0.53 8.50
CA ASP A 77 -17.52 -0.11 9.86
C ASP A 77 -16.31 0.21 10.73
N GLN A 78 -15.10 -0.08 10.24
CA GLN A 78 -13.85 0.12 10.93
C GLN A 78 -13.09 1.31 10.37
N LYS A 79 -12.44 2.06 11.25
CA LYS A 79 -11.50 3.09 10.82
C LYS A 79 -10.28 2.44 10.18
N ALA A 80 -9.87 2.92 9.02
CA ALA A 80 -8.57 2.60 8.44
C ALA A 80 -7.47 3.36 9.20
N TYR A 81 -6.42 2.65 9.62
CA TYR A 81 -5.26 3.22 10.28
C TYR A 81 -4.06 3.15 9.35
N LYS A 82 -3.47 4.32 9.09
CA LYS A 82 -2.22 4.46 8.36
C LYS A 82 -1.05 4.48 9.34
N ASP A 83 -0.21 3.46 9.32
CA ASP A 83 0.97 3.33 10.18
C ASP A 83 2.20 4.02 9.60
N LYS A 84 2.38 3.89 8.28
CA LYS A 84 3.45 4.53 7.50
C LYS A 84 2.87 5.05 6.19
N SER A 85 3.43 6.14 5.66
CA SER A 85 2.98 6.75 4.42
C SER A 85 4.13 7.18 3.53
N ASP A 86 3.80 7.39 2.26
CA ASP A 86 4.67 8.04 1.28
C ASP A 86 6.03 7.35 1.08
N ILE A 87 6.09 6.03 1.27
CA ILE A 87 7.31 5.24 1.12
C ILE A 87 7.61 5.07 -0.38
N GLU A 88 8.75 5.58 -0.84
CA GLU A 88 9.13 5.56 -2.27
C GLU A 88 9.63 4.18 -2.77
N ASP A 89 9.97 3.28 -1.85
CA ASP A 89 10.44 1.93 -2.11
C ASP A 89 9.41 0.89 -1.66
N LYS A 90 8.88 0.12 -2.61
CA LYS A 90 7.92 -0.95 -2.34
C LYS A 90 8.49 -2.01 -1.39
N ASP A 91 9.77 -2.36 -1.51
CA ASP A 91 10.39 -3.37 -0.65
C ASP A 91 10.56 -2.85 0.78
N GLN A 92 10.82 -1.56 0.96
CA GLN A 92 10.77 -0.92 2.27
C GLN A 92 9.36 -0.95 2.84
N ALA A 93 8.34 -0.62 2.04
CA ALA A 93 6.95 -0.68 2.48
C ALA A 93 6.54 -2.11 2.88
N LYS A 94 7.05 -3.12 2.17
CA LYS A 94 6.85 -4.54 2.54
C LYS A 94 7.54 -4.93 3.83
N ARG A 95 8.77 -4.45 4.09
CA ARG A 95 9.43 -4.64 5.39
C ARG A 95 8.67 -3.96 6.51
N ASP A 96 8.19 -2.73 6.30
CA ASP A 96 7.40 -1.99 7.28
C ASP A 96 6.02 -2.61 7.52
N GLY A 97 5.43 -3.22 6.49
CA GLY A 97 4.25 -4.07 6.57
C GLY A 97 4.50 -5.46 7.16
N LEU A 98 5.76 -5.79 7.49
CA LEU A 98 6.20 -7.11 7.96
C LEU A 98 5.78 -8.25 7.02
N CYS A 99 5.69 -7.97 5.73
CA CYS A 99 5.38 -8.97 4.71
C CYS A 99 6.52 -9.98 4.70
N VAL A 100 6.26 -11.21 5.16
CA VAL A 100 7.26 -12.27 5.20
C VAL A 100 7.56 -12.68 3.76
N SER A 101 8.48 -11.97 3.13
CA SER A 101 9.13 -12.46 1.91
C SER A 101 9.96 -13.64 2.38
N GLY A 102 9.52 -14.84 1.99
CA GLY A 102 9.99 -16.13 2.53
C GLY A 102 11.35 -16.06 3.18
N VAL A 103 11.38 -16.31 4.50
CA VAL A 103 12.61 -16.70 5.18
C VAL A 103 13.13 -17.90 4.39
N SER A 104 14.13 -17.67 3.53
CA SER A 104 14.94 -18.77 3.05
C SER A 104 15.49 -19.44 4.29
N GLU A 105 15.10 -20.70 4.45
CA GLU A 105 15.57 -21.63 5.46
C GLU A 105 17.09 -21.46 5.64
N TRP A 106 17.53 -21.16 6.87
CA TRP A 106 18.93 -21.29 7.30
C TRP A 106 19.08 -22.58 8.08
#